data_AF-A0AA37VS71-F1
#
_entry.id   AF-A0AA37VS71-F1
#
_cell.length_a   1.000
_cell.length_b   1.000
_cell.length_c   1.000
_cell.angle_alpha   90.00
_cell.angle_beta   90.00
_cell.angle_gamma   90.00
#
_symmetry.space_group_name_H-M   'P 1'
#
loop_
_entity.id
_entity.type
_entity.pdbx_description
1 polymer ?
#
loop_
_entity_poly.entity_id
_entity_poly.type
_entity_poly.pdbx_seq_one_letter_code
_entity_poly.pdbx_strand_id
1 'polypeptide(L)'
;MADGAPSRALITEAAAALLRTLQDRHGALMFHQSGGCCDGSSPMCYPEGEFIVGDRDVLLSILDVGDGVPVWISGSQFAAWKHTQLVIDVVPGRGGGFSLETPEGMRFLSRGRAYTEVENQVLDGVPPVTGTAYERGERPRDEGTHVVAEASDACPVPAVRTAQVQA
;
A
#
# COMPACT_ATOMS: atom_id res chain seq x y z
N MET A 1 15.13 16.67 -2.44
CA MET A 1 13.77 16.97 -1.96
C MET A 1 12.84 16.55 -3.07
N ALA A 2 12.15 15.42 -2.94
CA ALA A 2 11.16 15.01 -3.94
C ALA A 2 10.01 16.03 -3.89
N ASP A 3 9.77 16.72 -5.00
CA ASP A 3 8.88 17.88 -5.13
C ASP A 3 7.41 17.46 -5.37
N GLY A 4 6.97 16.41 -4.68
CA GLY A 4 5.67 15.76 -4.90
C GLY A 4 5.00 15.29 -3.62
N ALA A 5 3.69 15.08 -3.68
CA ALA A 5 2.95 14.46 -2.60
C ALA A 5 3.50 13.04 -2.35
N PRO A 6 3.66 12.62 -1.08
CA PRO A 6 4.13 11.27 -0.80
C PRO A 6 3.06 10.25 -1.19
N SER A 7 3.47 9.10 -1.73
CA SER A 7 2.53 8.03 -2.04
C SER A 7 1.83 7.47 -0.81
N ARG A 8 0.59 6.99 -1.00
CA ARG A 8 -0.21 6.36 0.05
C ARG A 8 0.03 4.88 0.24
N ALA A 9 0.60 4.22 -0.77
CA ALA A 9 1.02 2.83 -0.66
C ALA A 9 2.39 2.61 -1.32
N LEU A 10 3.24 1.88 -0.60
CA LEU A 10 4.53 1.39 -1.07
C LEU A 10 4.53 -0.14 -1.02
N ILE A 11 5.52 -0.76 -1.67
CA ILE A 11 5.75 -2.19 -1.63
C ILE A 11 7.24 -2.49 -1.39
N THR A 12 7.56 -3.52 -0.63
CA THR A 12 8.97 -3.97 -0.47
C THR A 12 9.47 -4.67 -1.73
N GLU A 13 10.78 -4.71 -1.95
CA GLU A 13 11.38 -5.44 -3.07
C GLU A 13 10.99 -6.93 -3.07
N ALA A 14 10.96 -7.55 -1.88
CA ALA A 14 10.55 -8.93 -1.71
C ALA A 14 9.09 -9.16 -2.12
N ALA A 15 8.19 -8.27 -1.69
CA ALA A 15 6.78 -8.33 -2.09
C ALA A 15 6.60 -8.06 -3.58
N ALA A 16 7.35 -7.11 -4.15
CA ALA A 16 7.33 -6.80 -5.57
C ALA A 16 7.82 -7.98 -6.43
N ALA A 17 8.81 -8.74 -5.97
CA ALA A 17 9.31 -9.93 -6.66
C ALA A 17 8.26 -11.04 -6.73
N LEU A 18 7.57 -11.30 -5.61
CA LEU A 18 6.44 -12.22 -5.60
C LEU A 18 5.30 -11.72 -6.51
N LEU A 19 4.99 -10.43 -6.46
CA LEU A 19 3.93 -9.84 -7.28
C LEU A 19 4.19 -10.01 -8.78
N ARG A 20 5.43 -9.83 -9.24
CA ARG A 20 5.84 -10.12 -10.63
C ARG A 20 5.59 -11.59 -11.00
N THR A 21 5.95 -12.52 -10.12
CA THR A 21 5.72 -13.95 -10.34
C THR A 21 4.23 -14.28 -10.46
N LEU A 22 3.39 -13.59 -9.68
CA LEU A 22 1.94 -13.73 -9.78
C LEU A 22 1.39 -13.09 -11.06
N GLN A 23 1.92 -11.93 -11.49
CA GLN A 23 1.53 -11.28 -12.73
C GLN A 23 1.82 -12.17 -13.95
N ASP A 24 3.00 -12.81 -13.98
CA ASP A 24 3.40 -13.73 -15.06
C ASP A 24 2.41 -14.89 -15.23
N ARG A 25 1.73 -15.30 -14.15
CA ARG A 25 0.79 -16.42 -14.12
C ARG A 25 -0.65 -16.03 -14.35
N HIS A 26 -1.06 -14.89 -13.81
CA HIS A 26 -2.47 -14.52 -13.68
C HIS A 26 -2.84 -13.26 -14.45
N GLY A 27 -1.86 -12.56 -15.04
CA GLY A 27 -2.06 -11.30 -15.76
C GLY A 27 -2.08 -10.08 -14.84
N ALA A 28 -2.85 -9.07 -15.21
CA ALA A 28 -3.00 -7.85 -14.42
C ALA A 28 -3.58 -8.17 -13.03
N LEU A 29 -3.04 -7.53 -11.99
CA LEU A 29 -3.39 -7.79 -10.60
C LEU A 29 -3.84 -6.50 -9.92
N MET A 30 -4.52 -6.64 -8.79
CA MET A 30 -4.89 -5.55 -7.89
C MET A 30 -4.75 -5.97 -6.44
N PHE A 31 -4.56 -4.99 -5.56
CA PHE A 31 -4.71 -5.16 -4.13
C PHE A 31 -6.00 -4.51 -3.63
N HIS A 32 -6.63 -5.16 -2.65
CA HIS A 32 -7.59 -4.49 -1.77
C HIS A 32 -7.19 -4.70 -0.30
N GLN A 33 -6.99 -3.59 0.41
CA GLN A 33 -6.70 -3.58 1.83
C GLN A 33 -7.96 -3.95 2.62
N SER A 34 -7.94 -5.14 3.19
CA SER A 34 -9.03 -5.63 4.05
C SER A 34 -8.96 -5.00 5.44
N GLY A 35 -10.13 -4.75 6.03
CA GLY A 35 -10.30 -4.41 7.44
C GLY A 35 -10.64 -5.67 8.21
N GLY A 36 -9.77 -6.12 9.10
CA GLY A 36 -9.91 -7.44 9.73
C GLY A 36 -10.98 -7.49 10.82
N CYS A 37 -11.78 -8.58 10.84
CA CYS A 37 -12.52 -9.06 12.02
C CYS A 37 -11.86 -10.30 12.66
N CYS A 38 -10.97 -11.04 11.95
CA CYS A 38 -10.35 -12.26 12.49
C CYS A 38 -8.83 -12.46 12.20
N ASP A 39 -8.27 -11.98 11.08
CA ASP A 39 -6.85 -12.22 10.72
C ASP A 39 -5.98 -10.94 10.68
N GLY A 40 -6.49 -9.83 11.22
CA GLY A 40 -5.87 -8.51 11.06
C GLY A 40 -6.09 -7.90 9.67
N SER A 41 -5.69 -6.64 9.50
CA SER A 41 -5.79 -5.92 8.23
C SER A 41 -4.69 -6.40 7.27
N SER A 42 -5.02 -7.27 6.32
CA SER A 42 -4.06 -7.75 5.30
C SER A 42 -4.39 -7.19 3.92
N PRO A 43 -3.37 -6.89 3.09
CA PRO A 43 -3.58 -6.52 1.70
C PRO A 43 -3.82 -7.81 0.91
N MET A 44 -5.01 -7.94 0.33
CA MET A 44 -5.40 -9.13 -0.44
C MET A 44 -5.13 -8.89 -1.92
N CYS A 45 -4.44 -9.84 -2.58
CA CYS A 45 -4.05 -9.79 -3.98
C CYS A 45 -5.03 -10.60 -4.85
N TYR A 46 -5.58 -9.96 -5.88
CA TYR A 46 -6.57 -10.53 -6.80
C TYR A 46 -6.16 -10.28 -8.26
N PRO A 47 -6.64 -11.08 -9.23
CA PRO A 47 -6.65 -10.63 -10.63
C PRO A 47 -7.43 -9.32 -10.76
N GLU A 48 -6.97 -8.42 -11.62
CA GLU A 48 -7.60 -7.12 -11.81
C GLU A 48 -9.07 -7.28 -12.25
N GLY A 49 -9.98 -6.66 -11.51
CA GLY A 49 -11.43 -6.72 -11.76
C GLY A 49 -12.17 -7.87 -11.07
N GLU A 50 -11.48 -8.82 -10.42
CA GLU A 50 -12.17 -9.89 -9.66
C GLU A 50 -12.66 -9.42 -8.28
N PHE A 51 -12.04 -8.38 -7.71
CA PHE A 51 -12.60 -7.67 -6.57
C PHE A 51 -13.38 -6.44 -7.05
N ILE A 52 -14.66 -6.35 -6.66
CA ILE A 52 -15.51 -5.21 -7.00
C ILE A 52 -15.11 -4.00 -6.16
N VAL A 53 -14.50 -3.00 -6.81
CA VAL A 53 -14.21 -1.69 -6.22
C VAL A 53 -15.51 -0.91 -6.07
N GLY A 54 -15.84 -0.49 -4.86
CA GLY A 54 -17.02 0.33 -4.60
C GLY A 54 -16.80 1.81 -4.90
N ASP A 55 -17.89 2.55 -5.13
CA ASP A 55 -17.90 4.00 -5.40
C ASP A 55 -17.03 4.84 -4.45
N ARG A 56 -17.00 4.41 -3.17
CA ARG A 56 -16.32 5.09 -2.05
C ARG A 56 -14.97 4.47 -1.70
N ASP A 57 -14.56 3.40 -2.38
CA ASP A 57 -13.21 2.89 -2.20
C ASP A 57 -12.22 3.93 -2.70
N VAL A 58 -11.05 3.94 -2.07
CA VAL A 58 -10.02 4.94 -2.29
C VAL A 58 -8.82 4.24 -2.89
N LEU A 59 -8.33 4.76 -4.01
CA LEU A 59 -7.08 4.33 -4.62
C LEU A 59 -5.93 4.96 -3.83
N LEU A 60 -5.13 4.13 -3.19
CA LEU A 60 -3.96 4.57 -2.42
C LEU A 60 -2.76 4.85 -3.33
N SER A 61 -2.52 3.98 -4.29
CA SER A 61 -1.46 4.13 -5.29
C SER A 61 -1.69 3.15 -6.44
N ILE A 62 -0.98 3.36 -7.54
CA ILE A 62 -0.73 2.36 -8.58
C ILE A 62 0.76 2.03 -8.47
N LEU A 63 1.07 0.87 -7.89
CA LEU A 63 2.46 0.45 -7.68
C LEU A 63 3.17 0.29 -9.02
N ASP A 64 4.42 0.73 -9.12
CA ASP A 64 5.27 0.63 -10.30
C ASP A 64 5.90 -0.76 -10.45
N VAL A 65 5.06 -1.81 -10.38
CA VAL A 65 5.45 -3.21 -10.54
C VAL A 65 4.74 -3.80 -11.77
N GLY A 66 5.52 -4.22 -12.77
CA GLY A 66 4.98 -4.66 -14.05
C GLY A 66 4.27 -3.51 -14.79
N ASP A 67 3.06 -3.77 -15.26
CA ASP A 67 2.23 -2.77 -15.97
C ASP A 67 1.43 -1.84 -15.03
N GLY A 68 1.72 -1.90 -13.72
CA GLY A 68 1.01 -1.14 -12.69
C GLY A 68 0.06 -2.02 -11.89
N VAL A 69 0.03 -1.85 -10.57
CA VAL A 69 -0.88 -2.60 -9.68
C VAL A 69 -1.65 -1.64 -8.77
N PRO A 70 -2.96 -1.45 -8.97
CA PRO A 70 -3.75 -0.55 -8.13
C PRO A 70 -3.95 -1.14 -6.74
N VAL A 71 -3.81 -0.28 -5.72
CA VAL A 71 -4.03 -0.63 -4.32
C VAL A 71 -5.23 0.13 -3.79
N TRP A 72 -6.30 -0.60 -3.48
CA TRP A 72 -7.55 -0.05 -2.99
C TRP A 72 -7.72 -0.23 -1.49
N ILE A 73 -8.49 0.62 -0.87
CA ILE A 73 -8.97 0.48 0.51
C ILE A 73 -10.39 1.04 0.61
N SER A 74 -11.22 0.50 1.51
CA SER A 74 -12.56 1.05 1.68
C SER A 74 -12.52 2.48 2.23
N GLY A 75 -13.48 3.33 1.85
CA GLY A 75 -13.53 4.72 2.30
C GLY A 75 -13.59 4.89 3.83
N SER A 76 -14.25 3.97 4.54
CA SER A 76 -14.30 3.97 6.02
C SER A 76 -12.93 3.65 6.64
N GLN A 77 -12.20 2.69 6.07
CA GLN A 77 -10.86 2.36 6.51
C GLN A 77 -9.88 3.49 6.15
N PHE A 78 -9.99 4.07 4.95
CA PHE A 78 -9.20 5.24 4.58
C PHE A 78 -9.37 6.38 5.59
N ALA A 79 -10.60 6.70 6.00
CA ALA A 79 -10.85 7.74 6.99
C ALA A 79 -10.14 7.49 8.32
N ALA A 80 -10.01 6.22 8.74
CA ALA A 80 -9.30 5.82 9.95
C ALA A 80 -7.77 5.86 9.79
N TRP A 81 -7.25 5.55 8.59
CA TRP A 81 -5.82 5.33 8.36
C TRP A 81 -5.13 6.37 7.46
N LYS A 82 -5.83 7.43 7.03
CA LYS A 82 -5.32 8.44 6.07
C LYS A 82 -4.02 9.14 6.48
N HIS A 83 -3.67 9.09 7.76
CA HIS A 83 -2.44 9.66 8.33
C HIS A 83 -1.27 8.64 8.36
N THR A 84 -1.44 7.49 7.73
CA THR A 84 -0.46 6.40 7.68
C THR A 84 -0.23 5.99 6.24
N GLN A 85 1.04 5.93 5.85
CA GLN A 85 1.48 5.30 4.61
C GLN A 85 1.43 3.79 4.77
N LEU A 86 0.75 3.12 3.84
CA LEU A 86 0.71 1.67 3.76
C LEU A 86 2.01 1.16 3.11
N VAL A 87 2.64 0.16 3.70
CA VAL A 87 3.75 -0.56 3.10
C VAL A 87 3.38 -2.03 3.00
N ILE A 88 3.22 -2.52 1.77
CA ILE A 88 2.93 -3.91 1.47
C ILE A 88 4.23 -4.69 1.52
N ASP A 89 4.27 -5.69 2.39
CA ASP A 89 5.42 -6.58 2.56
C ASP A 89 4.97 -8.04 2.46
N VAL A 90 5.92 -8.97 2.43
CA VAL A 90 5.64 -10.40 2.30
C VAL A 90 6.45 -11.21 3.29
N VAL A 91 5.84 -12.25 3.85
CA VAL A 91 6.53 -13.24 4.70
C VAL A 91 6.02 -14.65 4.39
N PRO A 92 6.78 -15.70 4.75
CA PRO A 92 6.26 -17.05 4.76
C PRO A 92 5.03 -17.20 5.67
N GLY A 93 4.05 -17.96 5.23
CA GLY A 93 2.86 -18.24 6.02
C GLY A 93 1.62 -18.47 5.16
N ARG A 94 0.50 -18.75 5.83
CA ARG A 94 -0.79 -18.90 5.17
C ARG A 94 -1.38 -17.51 4.93
N GLY A 95 -1.57 -17.13 3.67
CA GLY A 95 -2.32 -15.93 3.28
C GLY A 95 -3.82 -16.07 3.57
N GLY A 96 -4.56 -14.98 3.37
CA GLY A 96 -6.01 -15.01 3.40
C GLY A 96 -6.54 -15.94 2.30
N GLY A 97 -7.54 -16.77 2.59
CA GLY A 97 -7.94 -17.90 1.71
C GLY A 97 -8.35 -17.54 0.27
N PHE A 98 -8.52 -16.26 -0.04
CA PHE A 98 -8.84 -15.75 -1.38
C PHE A 98 -7.68 -15.00 -2.07
N SER A 99 -6.53 -14.85 -1.41
CA SER A 99 -5.38 -14.10 -1.93
C SER A 99 -4.47 -15.00 -2.78
N LEU A 100 -4.03 -14.50 -3.94
CA LEU A 100 -3.32 -15.27 -4.97
C LEU A 100 -1.97 -15.87 -4.54
N GLU A 101 -1.30 -15.30 -3.54
CA GLU A 101 -0.02 -15.79 -3.03
C GLU A 101 -0.15 -17.01 -2.12
N THR A 102 -1.37 -17.32 -1.65
CA THR A 102 -1.60 -18.39 -0.68
C THR A 102 -1.03 -19.75 -1.13
N PRO A 103 -1.15 -20.18 -2.40
CA PRO A 103 -0.53 -21.42 -2.90
C PRO A 103 1.01 -21.42 -2.88
N GLU A 104 1.65 -20.25 -2.82
CA GLU A 104 3.11 -20.10 -2.79
C GLU A 104 3.68 -20.29 -1.37
N GLY A 105 2.83 -20.53 -0.36
CA GLY A 105 3.25 -20.61 1.04
C GLY A 105 3.70 -19.26 1.61
N MET A 106 3.30 -18.17 0.95
CA MET A 106 3.58 -16.79 1.33
C MET A 106 2.29 -16.10 1.79
N ARG A 107 2.45 -14.97 2.47
CA ARG A 107 1.36 -14.04 2.77
C ARG A 107 1.83 -12.61 2.59
N PHE A 108 1.02 -11.79 1.94
CA PHE A 108 1.20 -10.35 2.02
C PHE A 108 0.75 -9.82 3.40
N LEU A 109 1.36 -8.74 3.84
CA LEU A 109 0.98 -8.06 5.08
C LEU A 109 1.17 -6.55 4.96
N SER A 110 0.41 -5.83 5.76
CA SER A 110 0.44 -4.38 5.80
C SER A 110 1.32 -3.92 6.96
N ARG A 111 2.25 -3.03 6.68
CA ARG A 111 2.97 -2.24 7.70
C ARG A 111 2.57 -0.78 7.54
N GLY A 112 2.60 -0.05 8.64
CA GLY A 112 2.20 1.35 8.67
C GLY A 112 3.36 2.26 9.03
N ARG A 113 3.54 3.34 8.27
CA ARG A 113 4.39 4.46 8.66
C ARG A 113 3.51 5.69 8.86
N ALA A 114 3.58 6.34 10.03
CA ALA A 114 2.95 7.63 10.21
C ALA A 114 3.55 8.67 9.24
N TYR A 115 2.69 9.45 8.58
CA TYR A 115 3.16 10.63 7.86
C TYR A 115 3.68 11.68 8.83
N THR A 116 4.69 12.42 8.41
CA THR A 116 5.09 13.66 9.09
C THR A 116 4.00 14.73 8.95
N GLU A 117 4.07 15.78 9.75
CA GLU A 117 3.13 16.90 9.65
C GLU A 117 3.19 17.58 8.28
N VAL A 118 4.40 17.78 7.74
CA VAL A 118 4.62 18.35 6.40
C VAL A 118 3.96 17.48 5.33
N GLU A 119 4.11 16.16 5.42
CA GLU A 119 3.49 15.23 4.48
C GLU A 119 1.97 15.24 4.58
N ASN A 120 1.40 15.28 5.79
CA ASN A 120 -0.04 15.41 5.97
C ASN A 120 -0.57 16.71 5.34
N GLN A 121 0.13 17.84 5.54
CA GLN A 121 -0.25 19.13 4.93
C GLN A 121 -0.26 19.08 3.40
N VAL A 122 0.73 18.42 2.79
CA VAL A 122 0.76 18.21 1.34
C VAL A 122 -0.40 17.30 0.89
N LEU A 123 -0.64 16.21 1.62
CA LEU A 123 -1.69 15.24 1.31
C LEU A 123 -3.10 15.81 1.48
N ASP A 124 -3.32 16.78 2.37
CA ASP A 124 -4.60 17.48 2.53
C ASP A 124 -4.94 18.34 1.31
N GLY A 125 -3.92 18.82 0.58
CA GLY A 125 -4.08 19.52 -0.70
C GLY A 125 -4.28 18.61 -1.92
N VAL A 126 -4.16 17.29 -1.74
CA VAL A 126 -4.25 16.28 -2.83
C VAL A 126 -5.29 15.22 -2.44
N PRO A 127 -6.58 15.48 -2.73
CA PRO A 127 -7.64 14.51 -2.44
C PRO A 127 -7.39 13.22 -3.22
N PRO A 128 -7.58 12.04 -2.61
CA PRO A 128 -7.33 10.79 -3.30
C PRO A 128 -8.43 10.49 -4.32
N VAL A 129 -8.10 9.69 -5.32
CA VAL A 129 -9.06 9.22 -6.33
C VAL A 129 -9.98 8.16 -5.69
N THR A 130 -11.29 8.35 -5.82
CA THR A 130 -12.28 7.35 -5.39
C THR A 130 -12.62 6.38 -6.52
N GLY A 131 -13.26 5.24 -6.22
CA GLY A 131 -13.74 4.29 -7.22
C GLY A 131 -14.58 4.98 -8.30
N THR A 132 -15.54 5.81 -7.89
CA THR A 132 -16.37 6.58 -8.84
C THR A 132 -15.53 7.52 -9.73
N ALA A 133 -14.49 8.15 -9.19
CA ALA A 133 -13.62 9.04 -9.94
C ALA A 133 -12.75 8.28 -10.93
N TYR A 134 -12.22 7.13 -10.50
CA TYR A 134 -11.41 6.25 -11.33
C TYR A 134 -12.19 5.69 -12.53
N GLU A 135 -13.46 5.32 -12.32
CA GLU A 135 -14.37 4.89 -13.39
C GLU A 135 -14.61 5.99 -14.43
N ARG A 136 -14.64 7.26 -14.02
CA ARG A 136 -14.73 8.42 -14.93
C ARG A 136 -13.41 8.73 -15.66
N GLY A 137 -12.35 7.97 -15.41
CA GLY A 137 -11.04 8.14 -16.04
C GLY A 137 -10.06 9.00 -15.23
N GLU A 138 -10.40 9.43 -14.01
CA GLU A 138 -9.44 10.11 -13.14
C GLU A 138 -8.34 9.13 -12.71
N ARG A 139 -7.10 9.60 -12.65
CA ARG A 139 -5.93 8.80 -12.26
C ARG A 139 -5.11 9.58 -11.24
N PRO A 140 -4.44 8.89 -10.29
CA PRO A 140 -3.57 9.55 -9.32
C PRO A 140 -2.41 10.22 -10.06
N ARG A 141 -1.80 11.23 -9.43
CA ARG A 141 -0.56 11.81 -9.96
C ARG A 141 0.54 10.76 -9.88
N ASP A 142 1.50 10.81 -10.80
CA ASP A 142 2.70 9.99 -10.72
C ASP A 142 3.53 10.47 -9.51
N GLU A 143 3.69 9.60 -8.52
CA GLU A 143 4.31 9.89 -7.22
C GLU A 143 5.75 9.32 -7.13
N GLY A 144 6.32 8.86 -8.25
CA GLY A 144 7.64 8.27 -8.32
C GLY A 144 7.64 6.76 -8.00
N THR A 145 8.81 6.21 -7.64
CA THR A 145 8.92 4.78 -7.35
C THR A 145 8.22 4.40 -6.05
N HIS A 146 7.44 3.33 -6.10
CA HIS A 146 6.69 2.77 -4.99
C HIS A 146 7.38 1.57 -4.34
N VAL A 147 8.50 1.11 -4.91
CA VAL A 147 9.32 0.02 -4.39
C VAL A 147 10.38 0.54 -3.42
N VAL A 148 10.38 0.00 -2.20
CA VAL A 148 11.41 0.24 -1.18
C VAL A 148 12.18 -1.06 -0.90
N ALA A 149 13.47 -0.97 -0.54
CA ALA A 149 14.28 -2.15 -0.29
C ALA A 149 13.70 -2.97 0.88
N GLU A 150 13.51 -2.34 2.04
CA GLU A 150 12.90 -2.95 3.21
C GLU A 150 11.78 -2.09 3.79
N ALA A 151 10.90 -2.72 4.58
CA ALA A 151 9.84 -1.98 5.26
C ALA A 151 10.37 -0.94 6.26
N SER A 152 11.55 -1.18 6.83
CA SER A 152 12.21 -0.21 7.70
C SER A 152 12.60 1.07 6.97
N ASP A 153 12.82 1.00 5.66
CA ASP A 153 13.28 2.15 4.87
C ASP A 153 12.14 3.14 4.60
N ALA A 154 10.89 2.69 4.73
CA ALA A 154 9.77 3.58 4.81
C ALA A 154 9.81 4.40 6.11
N CYS A 155 10.20 3.82 7.24
CA CYS A 155 10.23 4.48 8.56
C CYS A 155 11.62 5.04 8.90
N PRO A 156 11.90 6.35 8.77
CA PRO A 156 13.11 6.91 9.37
C PRO A 156 13.00 6.73 10.89
N VAL A 157 13.81 5.84 11.46
CA VAL A 157 13.93 5.68 12.91
C VAL A 157 14.31 7.06 13.48
N PRO A 158 13.55 7.62 14.44
CA PRO A 158 13.94 8.86 15.07
C PRO A 158 15.34 8.70 15.65
N ALA A 159 16.28 9.57 15.26
CA ALA A 159 17.63 9.54 15.81
C ALA A 159 17.54 9.54 17.33
N VAL A 160 18.12 8.52 17.97
CA VAL A 160 18.14 8.37 19.43
C VAL A 160 18.72 9.65 20.01
N ARG A 161 17.91 10.42 20.73
CA ARG A 161 18.38 11.57 21.49
C ARG A 161 19.18 11.01 22.66
N THR A 162 20.49 10.86 22.49
CA THR A 162 21.39 10.49 23.57
C THR A 162 21.35 11.61 24.61
N ALA A 163 20.49 11.48 25.61
CA ALA A 163 20.56 12.32 26.79
C ALA A 163 21.86 11.96 27.51
N GLN A 164 22.88 12.83 27.37
CA GLN A 164 24.04 12.82 28.24
C GLN A 164 23.54 13.01 29.68
N VAL A 165 23.55 11.95 30.46
CA VAL A 165 23.49 12.05 31.92
C VAL A 165 24.88 12.52 32.36
N GLN A 166 25.02 13.82 32.62
CA GLN A 166 26.19 14.36 33.32
C GLN A 166 26.14 13.86 34.77
N ALA A 167 27.24 13.29 35.23
CA ALA A 167 27.50 12.92 36.62
C ALA A 167 27.95 14.14 37.45
#